data_AF-A0A822CG57-F1
#
_entry.id   AF-A0A822CG57-F1
#
_cell.length_a   1.000
_cell.length_b   1.000
_cell.length_c   1.000
_cell.angle_alpha   90.00
_cell.angle_beta   90.00
_cell.angle_gamma   90.00
#
_symmetry.space_group_name_H-M   'P 1'
#
loop_
_entity.id
_entity.type
_entity.pdbx_description
1 polymer ?
#
loop_
_entity_poly.entity_id
_entity_poly.type
_entity_poly.pdbx_seq_one_letter_code
_entity_poly.pdbx_strand_id
1 'polypeptide(L)'
;DSSNRIELWLGTEYHENGSVYDYLQNHTITIPIMINMMFTIANGLFYLHISIEATNGKPALAHRDLKTKNILVKKDLSCCIADLGLAVSEVRPKNSDLRNNNNNKERIVIDVKPHHRVGTIRYMAPEILDKTLNEQIFESYKATDLYALGLVFWEILRRCHTTTADNDADEYKLPYQDVLPNNPTFEQMHEVVCIKKIRPESSPRWENNSTFCNIFTSCQELWTEKPECRPSSYIIKEKLRNQQNQ
;
A
#
# COMPACT_ATOMS: atom_id res chain seq x y z
N ASP A 1 5.28 45.61 9.39
CA ASP A 1 5.72 44.87 8.20
C ASP A 1 5.26 43.42 8.31
N SER A 2 4.01 43.17 7.93
CA SER A 2 3.43 41.83 7.84
C SER A 2 3.97 41.18 6.57
N SER A 3 5.13 40.54 6.73
CA SER A 3 5.81 39.75 5.72
C SER A 3 4.81 38.95 4.88
N ASN A 4 4.78 39.25 3.59
CA ASN A 4 3.98 38.62 2.54
C ASN A 4 4.32 37.11 2.52
N ARG A 5 3.58 36.28 3.28
CA ARG A 5 3.74 34.82 3.24
C ARG A 5 3.12 34.31 1.96
N ILE A 6 3.93 33.69 1.12
CA ILE A 6 3.44 32.95 -0.05
C ILE A 6 2.69 31.73 0.47
N GLU A 7 1.39 31.66 0.19
CA GLU A 7 0.58 30.48 0.44
C GLU A 7 0.59 29.59 -0.79
N LEU A 8 0.84 28.29 -0.60
CA LEU A 8 0.79 27.28 -1.66
C LEU A 8 -0.41 26.38 -1.39
N TRP A 9 -1.31 26.31 -2.35
CA TRP A 9 -2.56 25.56 -2.26
C TRP A 9 -2.56 24.42 -3.28
N LEU A 10 -3.08 23.26 -2.88
CA LEU A 10 -3.37 22.14 -3.76
C LEU A 10 -4.84 21.79 -3.64
N GLY A 11 -5.61 21.96 -4.72
CA GLY A 11 -7.01 21.55 -4.78
C GLY A 11 -7.15 20.13 -5.32
N THR A 12 -7.89 19.27 -4.62
CA THR A 12 -8.22 17.90 -5.04
C THR A 12 -9.72 17.67 -4.98
N GLU A 13 -10.19 16.58 -5.58
CA GLU A 13 -11.57 16.13 -5.39
C GLU A 13 -11.84 15.81 -3.90
N TYR A 14 -13.04 16.12 -3.44
CA TYR A 14 -13.50 15.82 -2.07
C TYR A 14 -14.32 14.54 -2.05
N HIS A 15 -14.05 13.68 -1.08
CA HIS A 15 -14.78 12.44 -0.84
C HIS A 15 -15.35 12.42 0.58
N GLU A 16 -16.68 12.40 0.69
CA GLU A 16 -17.41 12.58 1.95
C GLU A 16 -17.22 11.45 2.97
N ASN A 17 -16.92 10.23 2.49
CA ASN A 17 -16.65 9.06 3.34
C ASN A 17 -15.25 9.09 3.97
N GLY A 18 -14.43 10.10 3.64
CA GLY A 18 -13.09 10.25 4.20
C GLY A 18 -12.13 9.14 3.77
N SER A 19 -11.16 8.84 4.63
CA SER A 19 -10.20 7.77 4.38
C SER A 19 -10.77 6.39 4.72
N VAL A 20 -10.17 5.31 4.22
CA VAL A 20 -10.51 3.94 4.61
C VAL A 20 -10.35 3.77 6.13
N TYR A 21 -9.35 4.43 6.72
CA TYR A 21 -9.19 4.47 8.18
C TYR A 21 -10.44 5.05 8.86
N ASP A 22 -10.90 6.24 8.44
CA ASP A 22 -12.07 6.90 9.05
C ASP A 22 -13.36 6.09 8.85
N TYR A 23 -13.51 5.52 7.66
CA TYR A 23 -14.67 4.72 7.29
C TYR A 23 -14.77 3.45 8.14
N LEU A 24 -13.67 2.69 8.25
CA LEU A 24 -13.64 1.38 8.92
C LEU A 24 -13.71 1.46 10.46
N GLN A 25 -13.42 2.62 11.05
CA GLN A 25 -13.61 2.87 12.49
C GLN A 25 -15.09 2.81 12.88
N ASN A 26 -15.96 3.31 12.01
CA ASN A 26 -17.39 3.52 12.33
C ASN A 26 -18.32 2.57 11.57
N HIS A 27 -17.80 1.86 10.56
CA HIS A 27 -18.59 0.98 9.71
C HIS A 27 -18.03 -0.43 9.71
N THR A 28 -18.93 -1.39 9.50
CA THR A 28 -18.61 -2.74 9.04
C THR A 28 -19.05 -2.86 7.58
N ILE A 29 -18.49 -3.82 6.86
CA ILE A 29 -18.74 -4.01 5.43
C ILE A 29 -19.14 -5.45 5.13
N THR A 30 -19.82 -5.65 4.01
CA THR A 30 -20.14 -6.97 3.48
C THR A 30 -19.02 -7.48 2.58
N ILE A 31 -19.01 -8.78 2.30
CA ILE A 31 -18.01 -9.41 1.42
C ILE A 31 -17.93 -8.73 0.04
N PRO A 32 -19.04 -8.43 -0.67
CA PRO A 32 -18.96 -7.73 -1.95
C PRO A 32 -18.30 -6.35 -1.86
N ILE A 33 -18.59 -5.59 -0.79
CA ILE A 33 -17.99 -4.26 -0.56
C ILE A 33 -16.49 -4.42 -0.26
N MET A 34 -16.11 -5.37 0.60
CA MET A 34 -14.72 -5.69 0.91
C MET A 34 -13.93 -6.00 -0.36
N ILE A 35 -14.41 -6.92 -1.21
CA ILE A 35 -13.73 -7.31 -2.44
C ILE A 35 -13.63 -6.09 -3.38
N ASN A 36 -14.68 -5.28 -3.51
CA ASN A 36 -14.65 -4.08 -4.35
C ASN A 36 -13.64 -3.03 -3.87
N MET A 37 -13.60 -2.76 -2.56
CA MET A 37 -12.62 -1.86 -1.96
C MET A 37 -11.20 -2.37 -2.22
N MET A 38 -10.91 -3.64 -1.89
CA MET A 38 -9.59 -4.23 -2.12
C MET A 38 -9.20 -4.22 -3.61
N PHE A 39 -10.13 -4.55 -4.51
CA PHE A 39 -9.90 -4.55 -5.95
C PHE A 39 -9.56 -3.15 -6.47
N THR A 40 -10.33 -2.13 -6.09
CA THR A 40 -10.11 -0.75 -6.54
C THR A 40 -8.80 -0.17 -6.00
N ILE A 41 -8.40 -0.52 -4.76
CA ILE A 41 -7.08 -0.20 -4.21
C ILE A 41 -5.97 -0.87 -5.02
N ALA A 42 -6.07 -2.19 -5.25
CA ALA A 42 -5.07 -2.95 -6.01
C ALA A 42 -4.94 -2.44 -7.46
N ASN A 43 -6.06 -2.09 -8.08
CA ASN A 43 -6.09 -1.51 -9.42
C ASN A 43 -5.43 -0.12 -9.45
N GLY A 44 -5.71 0.73 -8.45
CA GLY A 44 -5.04 2.02 -8.29
C GLY A 44 -3.53 1.87 -8.10
N LEU A 45 -3.10 0.92 -7.26
CA LEU A 45 -1.67 0.67 -7.04
C LEU A 45 -0.99 0.11 -8.30
N PHE A 46 -1.66 -0.79 -9.01
CA PHE A 46 -1.20 -1.29 -10.30
C PHE A 46 -1.00 -0.13 -11.30
N TYR A 47 -1.97 0.78 -11.40
CA TYR A 47 -1.86 1.96 -12.26
C TYR A 47 -0.67 2.85 -11.87
N LEU A 48 -0.40 3.04 -10.57
CA LEU A 48 0.80 3.74 -10.11
C LEU A 48 2.07 3.00 -10.55
N HIS A 49 2.13 1.69 -10.34
CA HIS A 49 3.32 0.85 -10.56
C HIS A 49 3.71 0.63 -12.02
N ILE A 50 2.82 0.85 -12.99
CA ILE A 50 3.16 0.70 -14.41
C ILE A 50 3.63 2.02 -15.03
N SER A 51 4.55 1.89 -15.98
CA SER A 51 4.82 2.94 -16.96
C SER A 51 3.82 2.82 -18.12
N ILE A 52 3.42 3.96 -18.68
CA ILE A 52 2.57 4.04 -19.87
C ILE A 52 3.36 4.77 -20.94
N GLU A 53 3.77 4.04 -21.98
CA GLU A 53 4.53 4.58 -23.10
C GLU A 53 3.56 5.24 -24.11
N ALA A 54 3.43 6.57 -24.02
CA ALA A 54 2.64 7.40 -24.93
C ALA A 54 3.33 8.77 -25.11
N THR A 55 2.83 9.62 -26.01
CA THR A 55 3.41 10.95 -26.31
C THR A 55 3.59 11.82 -25.06
N ASN A 56 2.72 11.65 -24.05
CA ASN A 56 2.81 12.22 -22.70
C ASN A 56 2.82 11.12 -21.63
N GLY A 57 3.64 10.09 -21.85
CA GLY A 57 3.66 8.88 -21.04
C GLY A 57 3.78 9.11 -19.54
N LYS A 58 3.17 8.22 -18.75
CA LYS A 58 3.24 8.23 -17.29
C LYS A 58 4.42 7.36 -16.84
N PRO A 59 5.40 7.85 -16.06
CA PRO A 59 6.42 6.99 -15.47
C PRO A 59 5.81 6.06 -14.42
N ALA A 60 6.46 4.93 -14.15
CA ALA A 60 6.08 4.12 -13.01
C ALA A 60 6.33 4.89 -11.71
N LEU A 61 5.44 4.76 -10.73
CA LEU A 61 5.46 5.45 -9.44
C LEU A 61 5.38 4.42 -8.31
N ALA A 62 6.20 4.61 -7.27
CA ALA A 62 6.06 3.90 -6.00
C ALA A 62 5.60 4.90 -4.93
N HIS A 63 4.61 4.53 -4.12
CA HIS A 63 3.89 5.41 -3.22
C HIS A 63 4.67 5.77 -1.95
N ARG A 64 5.33 4.77 -1.34
CA ARG A 64 6.19 4.86 -0.15
C ARG A 64 5.52 5.22 1.19
N ASP A 65 4.26 5.63 1.19
CA ASP A 65 3.45 5.79 2.42
C ASP A 65 2.03 5.25 2.28
N LEU A 66 1.89 4.05 1.69
CA LEU A 66 0.58 3.42 1.50
C LEU A 66 0.04 2.95 2.84
N LYS A 67 -1.18 3.40 3.21
CA LYS A 67 -1.86 3.08 4.46
C LYS A 67 -3.34 3.45 4.34
N THR A 68 -4.19 2.93 5.24
CA THR A 68 -5.64 3.20 5.21
C THR A 68 -6.01 4.69 5.32
N LYS A 69 -5.17 5.52 5.95
CA LYS A 69 -5.34 7.00 5.99
C LYS A 69 -5.06 7.70 4.65
N ASN A 70 -4.26 7.10 3.77
CA ASN A 70 -3.89 7.64 2.46
C ASN A 70 -4.70 6.98 1.32
N ILE A 71 -5.81 6.34 1.65
CA ILE A 71 -6.74 5.76 0.69
C ILE A 71 -8.11 6.33 1.03
N LEU A 72 -8.77 6.95 0.06
CA LEU A 72 -10.09 7.57 0.24
C LEU A 72 -11.20 6.63 -0.23
N VAL A 73 -12.34 6.70 0.44
CA VAL A 73 -13.55 5.97 0.09
C VAL A 73 -14.46 6.90 -0.71
N LYS A 74 -14.85 6.49 -1.91
CA LYS A 74 -15.77 7.25 -2.76
C LYS A 74 -17.23 6.99 -2.36
N LYS A 75 -18.15 7.74 -2.96
CA LYS A 75 -19.60 7.62 -2.72
C LYS A 75 -20.15 6.24 -3.08
N ASP A 76 -19.60 5.59 -4.10
CA ASP A 76 -19.96 4.24 -4.54
C ASP A 76 -19.22 3.13 -3.77
N LEU A 77 -18.52 3.49 -2.68
CA LEU A 77 -17.67 2.62 -1.87
C LEU A 77 -16.48 1.99 -2.61
N SER A 78 -16.17 2.45 -3.82
CA SER A 78 -14.86 2.21 -4.42
C SER A 78 -13.81 3.07 -3.72
N CYS A 79 -12.53 2.70 -3.86
CA CYS A 79 -11.42 3.39 -3.23
C CYS A 79 -10.50 4.08 -4.25
N CYS A 80 -9.85 5.16 -3.84
CA CYS A 80 -8.75 5.77 -4.58
C CYS A 80 -7.55 6.05 -3.67
N ILE A 81 -6.34 5.91 -4.21
CA ILE A 81 -5.10 6.20 -3.48
C ILE A 81 -4.86 7.72 -3.53
N ALA A 82 -4.51 8.30 -2.39
CA ALA A 82 -4.25 9.73 -2.21
C ALA A 82 -2.87 9.95 -1.56
N ASP A 83 -2.46 11.21 -1.44
CA ASP A 83 -1.18 11.63 -0.84
C ASP A 83 0.07 11.01 -1.49
N LEU A 84 0.36 11.45 -2.72
CA LEU A 84 1.57 11.11 -3.45
C LEU A 84 2.77 11.98 -3.05
N GLY A 85 2.72 12.67 -1.89
CA GLY A 85 3.75 13.62 -1.46
C GLY A 85 5.13 12.98 -1.24
N LEU A 86 5.19 11.67 -1.01
CA LEU A 86 6.41 10.90 -0.81
C LEU A 86 6.76 9.97 -1.98
N ALA A 87 5.94 9.98 -3.03
CA ALA A 87 6.11 9.08 -4.16
C ALA A 87 7.43 9.34 -4.91
N VAL A 88 7.98 8.28 -5.49
CA VAL A 88 9.18 8.34 -6.36
C VAL A 88 8.84 7.76 -7.73
N SER A 89 9.42 8.35 -8.78
CA SER A 89 9.20 7.92 -10.16
C SER A 89 10.41 7.22 -10.76
N GLU A 90 10.15 6.20 -11.57
CA GLU A 90 11.13 5.59 -12.47
C GLU A 90 11.35 6.53 -13.66
N VAL A 91 12.47 7.27 -13.68
CA VAL A 91 12.84 8.12 -14.80
C VAL A 91 13.84 7.37 -15.68
N ARG A 92 13.40 6.98 -16.88
CA ARG A 92 14.31 6.54 -17.93
C ARG A 92 14.91 7.78 -18.60
N PRO A 93 16.24 7.94 -18.65
CA PRO A 93 16.83 9.04 -19.37
C PRO A 93 16.40 8.99 -20.84
N LYS A 94 15.79 10.08 -21.34
CA LYS A 94 15.50 10.21 -22.77
C LYS A 94 16.84 10.22 -23.51
N ASN A 95 16.96 9.45 -24.59
CA ASN A 95 18.16 9.27 -25.41
C ASN A 95 18.64 10.57 -26.11
N SER A 96 19.12 11.57 -25.36
CA SER A 96 19.87 12.71 -25.91
C SER A 96 21.27 12.91 -25.31
N ASP A 97 21.58 12.35 -24.13
CA ASP A 97 22.90 12.56 -23.49
C ASP A 97 23.81 11.31 -23.42
N LEU A 98 23.35 10.14 -23.86
CA LEU A 98 24.13 8.89 -23.85
C LEU A 98 24.75 8.52 -25.22
N ARG A 99 25.29 9.50 -25.95
CA ARG A 99 25.99 9.20 -27.22
C ARG A 99 27.44 8.73 -27.09
N ASN A 100 27.94 8.47 -25.88
CA ASN A 100 29.27 7.88 -25.70
C ASN A 100 29.34 7.08 -24.39
N ASN A 101 29.05 5.77 -24.45
CA ASN A 101 29.81 4.71 -23.78
C ASN A 101 29.08 3.37 -23.91
N ASN A 102 29.69 2.44 -24.65
CA ASN A 102 29.16 1.12 -25.00
C ASN A 102 29.04 0.11 -23.83
N ASN A 103 28.95 0.56 -22.57
CA ASN A 103 28.84 -0.31 -21.39
C ASN A 103 27.75 0.13 -20.38
N ASN A 104 26.90 1.10 -20.70
CA ASN A 104 25.94 1.62 -19.72
C ASN A 104 24.62 0.86 -19.77
N LYS A 105 24.49 -0.14 -18.88
CA LYS A 105 23.20 -0.61 -18.34
C LYS A 105 22.36 0.65 -18.04
N GLU A 106 21.21 0.80 -18.68
CA GLU A 106 20.32 1.97 -18.52
C GLU A 106 20.21 2.32 -17.03
N ARG A 107 20.85 3.41 -16.60
CA ARG A 107 20.74 3.87 -15.21
C ARG A 107 19.32 4.41 -15.04
N ILE A 108 18.47 3.62 -14.40
CA ILE A 108 17.19 4.08 -13.88
C ILE A 108 17.52 5.22 -12.91
N VAL A 109 17.14 6.44 -13.27
CA VAL A 109 17.22 7.58 -12.35
C VAL A 109 15.93 7.55 -11.56
N ILE A 110 16.06 7.38 -10.25
CA ILE A 110 14.94 7.56 -9.33
C ILE A 110 14.99 9.03 -8.93
N ASP A 111 13.89 9.76 -9.09
CA ASP A 111 13.79 11.13 -8.57
C ASP A 111 13.68 11.05 -7.04
N VAL A 112 14.83 10.86 -6.37
CA VAL A 112 14.88 10.59 -4.93
C VAL A 112 14.89 11.90 -4.14
N LYS A 113 13.90 12.08 -3.27
CA LYS A 113 14.07 12.95 -2.09
C LYS A 113 15.14 12.33 -1.17
N PRO A 114 16.05 13.10 -0.54
CA PRO A 114 17.27 12.61 0.09
C PRO A 114 17.13 11.61 1.27
N HIS A 115 15.92 11.14 1.60
CA HIS A 115 15.64 10.28 2.74
C HIS A 115 14.84 9.04 2.31
N HIS A 116 15.40 7.85 2.58
CA HIS A 116 14.75 6.57 2.24
C HIS A 116 13.77 6.10 3.34
N ARG A 117 14.03 6.49 4.59
CA ARG A 117 13.16 6.28 5.76
C ARG A 117 12.06 7.35 5.86
N VAL A 118 11.15 7.34 4.91
CA VAL A 118 9.96 8.21 4.93
C VAL A 118 8.71 7.35 4.99
N GLY A 119 7.59 7.98 5.28
CA GLY A 119 6.31 7.31 5.47
C GLY A 119 6.10 6.85 6.91
N THR A 120 5.02 6.14 7.12
CA THR A 120 4.52 5.78 8.45
C THR A 120 5.21 4.54 8.96
N ILE A 121 5.97 4.67 10.06
CA ILE A 121 6.81 3.61 10.67
C ILE A 121 6.08 2.26 10.80
N ARG A 122 4.80 2.26 11.20
CA ARG A 122 3.96 1.05 11.35
C ARG A 122 3.79 0.22 10.07
N TYR A 123 3.84 0.86 8.91
CA TYR A 123 3.61 0.22 7.59
C TYR A 123 4.92 -0.06 6.84
N MET A 124 6.09 0.26 7.43
CA MET A 124 7.38 0.05 6.79
C MET A 124 7.68 -1.43 6.63
N ALA A 125 8.09 -1.80 5.41
CA ALA A 125 8.52 -3.15 5.08
C ALA A 125 9.85 -3.52 5.80
N PRO A 126 10.13 -4.82 6.01
CA PRO A 126 11.34 -5.29 6.69
C PRO A 126 12.63 -4.70 6.11
N GLU A 127 12.74 -4.61 4.79
CA GLU A 127 13.93 -4.08 4.10
C GLU A 127 14.16 -2.57 4.31
N ILE A 128 13.11 -1.82 4.66
CA ILE A 128 13.23 -0.42 5.10
C ILE A 128 13.71 -0.35 6.55
N LEU A 129 13.16 -1.23 7.40
CA LEU A 129 13.50 -1.33 8.82
C LEU A 129 14.96 -1.80 9.03
N ASP A 130 15.41 -2.78 8.26
CA ASP A 130 16.76 -3.34 8.31
C ASP A 130 17.79 -2.51 7.52
N LYS A 131 17.35 -1.49 6.78
CA LYS A 131 18.18 -0.70 5.85
C LYS A 131 18.84 -1.56 4.77
N THR A 132 18.15 -2.58 4.29
CA THR A 132 18.61 -3.52 3.25
C THR A 132 17.97 -3.28 1.88
N LEU A 133 17.10 -2.27 1.76
CA LEU A 133 16.51 -1.84 0.49
C LEU A 133 17.58 -1.58 -0.58
N ASN A 134 17.42 -2.18 -1.76
CA ASN A 134 18.25 -1.85 -2.91
C ASN A 134 17.73 -0.58 -3.60
N GLU A 135 18.29 0.57 -3.22
CA GLU A 135 17.89 1.88 -3.72
C GLU A 135 18.15 2.09 -5.22
N GLN A 136 18.94 1.21 -5.88
CA GLN A 136 19.23 1.29 -7.31
C GLN A 136 18.17 0.58 -8.17
N ILE A 137 17.26 -0.18 -7.55
CA ILE A 137 16.26 -0.98 -8.24
C ILE A 137 14.87 -0.42 -7.89
N PHE A 138 14.18 0.12 -8.89
CA PHE A 138 12.85 0.69 -8.68
C PHE A 138 11.82 -0.32 -8.17
N GLU A 139 11.92 -1.59 -8.59
CA GLU A 139 11.09 -2.69 -8.09
C GLU A 139 11.19 -2.90 -6.58
N SER A 140 12.32 -2.55 -5.95
CA SER A 140 12.44 -2.59 -4.49
C SER A 140 11.48 -1.62 -3.81
N TYR A 141 11.24 -0.44 -4.39
CA TYR A 141 10.24 0.50 -3.87
C TYR A 141 8.82 -0.02 -4.07
N LYS A 142 8.50 -0.61 -5.24
CA LYS A 142 7.19 -1.24 -5.46
C LYS A 142 6.91 -2.37 -4.46
N ALA A 143 7.92 -3.16 -4.13
CA ALA A 143 7.81 -4.22 -3.14
C ALA A 143 7.46 -3.69 -1.74
N THR A 144 7.94 -2.49 -1.37
CA THR A 144 7.56 -1.85 -0.09
C THR A 144 6.07 -1.46 -0.07
N ASP A 145 5.53 -0.95 -1.19
CA ASP A 145 4.09 -0.67 -1.30
C ASP A 145 3.25 -1.94 -1.19
N LEU A 146 3.72 -3.05 -1.77
CA LEU A 146 3.04 -4.34 -1.72
C LEU A 146 2.99 -4.90 -0.29
N TYR A 147 4.07 -4.75 0.48
CA TYR A 147 4.03 -5.10 1.90
C TYR A 147 2.96 -4.29 2.64
N ALA A 148 2.94 -2.97 2.44
CA ALA A 148 1.95 -2.10 3.06
C ALA A 148 0.52 -2.40 2.61
N LEU A 149 0.32 -2.81 1.35
CA LEU A 149 -0.98 -3.25 0.82
C LEU A 149 -1.51 -4.47 1.58
N GLY A 150 -0.65 -5.43 1.93
CA GLY A 150 -1.04 -6.59 2.74
C GLY A 150 -1.58 -6.19 4.12
N LEU A 151 -0.98 -5.17 4.75
CA LEU A 151 -1.45 -4.62 6.02
C LEU A 151 -2.80 -3.90 5.86
N VAL A 152 -2.97 -3.11 4.79
CA VAL A 152 -4.24 -2.46 4.45
C VAL A 152 -5.35 -3.48 4.25
N PHE A 153 -5.09 -4.57 3.52
CA PHE A 153 -6.07 -5.63 3.31
C PHE A 153 -6.46 -6.33 4.60
N TRP A 154 -5.51 -6.56 5.50
CA TRP A 154 -5.82 -7.11 6.82
C TRP A 154 -6.77 -6.20 7.62
N GLU A 155 -6.58 -4.87 7.58
CA GLU A 155 -7.50 -3.94 8.24
C GLU A 155 -8.92 -4.01 7.66
N ILE A 156 -9.05 -4.08 6.33
CA ILE A 156 -10.35 -4.21 5.65
C ILE A 156 -11.00 -5.55 6.00
N LEU A 157 -10.23 -6.64 6.01
CA LEU A 157 -10.71 -8.00 6.29
C LEU A 157 -11.35 -8.09 7.69
N ARG A 158 -10.76 -7.46 8.70
CA ARG A 158 -11.29 -7.42 10.08
C ARG A 158 -12.69 -6.82 10.19
N ARG A 159 -12.99 -5.85 9.33
CA ARG A 159 -14.25 -5.09 9.37
C ARG A 159 -15.30 -5.66 8.44
N CYS A 160 -15.01 -6.78 7.78
CA CYS A 160 -15.98 -7.48 6.96
C CYS A 160 -16.77 -8.52 7.76
N HIS A 161 -18.08 -8.59 7.54
CA HIS A 161 -18.91 -9.65 8.10
C HIS A 161 -18.56 -11.01 7.48
N THR A 162 -18.40 -12.04 8.33
CA THR A 162 -18.15 -13.42 7.90
C THR A 162 -19.45 -14.20 7.64
N THR A 163 -20.54 -13.75 8.26
CA THR A 163 -21.89 -14.33 8.14
C THR A 163 -22.92 -13.23 7.82
N THR A 164 -24.18 -13.61 7.67
CA THR A 164 -25.29 -12.65 7.51
C THR A 164 -25.77 -12.06 8.84
N ALA A 165 -25.16 -12.43 9.97
CA ALA A 165 -25.53 -11.89 11.27
C ALA A 165 -24.98 -10.46 11.45
N ASP A 166 -25.81 -9.56 11.99
CA ASP A 166 -25.37 -8.22 12.35
C ASP A 166 -24.31 -8.27 13.45
N ASN A 167 -23.32 -7.38 13.36
CA ASN A 167 -22.19 -7.25 14.29
C ASN A 167 -21.23 -8.46 14.36
N ASP A 168 -21.25 -9.31 13.34
CA ASP A 168 -20.23 -10.34 13.16
C ASP A 168 -19.01 -9.76 12.44
N ALA A 169 -18.36 -8.71 12.97
CA ALA A 169 -17.06 -8.21 12.52
C ALA A 169 -16.15 -7.91 13.72
N ASP A 170 -14.84 -8.09 13.55
CA ASP A 170 -13.88 -7.76 14.60
C ASP A 170 -13.76 -6.25 14.79
N GLU A 171 -13.48 -5.78 16.02
CA GLU A 171 -13.17 -4.38 16.25
C GLU A 171 -12.01 -3.90 15.35
N TYR A 172 -12.10 -2.64 14.92
CA TYR A 172 -11.03 -2.02 14.16
C TYR A 172 -9.75 -1.98 15.00
N LYS A 173 -8.64 -2.39 14.38
CA LYS A 173 -7.30 -2.29 14.94
C LYS A 173 -6.32 -1.88 13.84
N LEU A 174 -5.33 -1.09 14.21
CA LEU A 174 -4.16 -0.86 13.38
C LEU A 174 -3.32 -2.15 13.30
N PRO A 175 -2.58 -2.37 12.19
CA PRO A 175 -1.64 -3.47 12.10
C PRO A 175 -0.63 -3.42 13.26
N TYR A 176 -0.35 -4.55 13.90
CA TYR A 176 0.53 -4.65 15.07
C TYR A 176 0.07 -3.95 16.35
N GLN A 177 -1.18 -3.46 16.44
CA GLN A 177 -1.67 -2.77 17.65
C GLN A 177 -1.66 -3.65 18.91
N ASP A 178 -1.76 -4.97 18.76
CA ASP A 178 -1.75 -5.92 19.88
C ASP A 178 -0.37 -6.05 20.56
N VAL A 179 0.70 -5.69 19.84
CA VAL A 179 2.10 -5.88 20.31
C VAL A 179 2.91 -4.58 20.33
N LEU A 180 2.34 -3.48 19.85
CA LEU A 180 3.01 -2.18 19.75
C LEU A 180 2.11 -1.02 20.17
N PRO A 181 2.67 0.05 20.77
CA PRO A 181 1.91 1.26 21.09
C PRO A 181 1.39 1.95 19.81
N ASN A 182 0.43 2.86 19.95
CA ASN A 182 -0.19 3.58 18.82
C ASN A 182 0.83 4.29 17.90
N ASN A 183 1.88 4.87 18.48
CA ASN A 183 2.97 5.53 17.77
C ASN A 183 4.29 4.80 18.05
N PRO A 184 4.59 3.69 17.35
CA PRO A 184 5.80 2.92 17.60
C PRO A 184 7.03 3.66 17.09
N THR A 185 8.13 3.49 17.80
CA THR A 185 9.47 3.89 17.34
C THR A 185 9.98 2.96 16.25
N PHE A 186 11.04 3.38 15.57
CA PHE A 186 11.67 2.56 14.53
C PHE A 186 12.23 1.26 15.12
N GLU A 187 12.88 1.34 16.27
CA GLU A 187 13.50 0.23 16.99
C GLU A 187 12.45 -0.82 17.39
N GLN A 188 11.29 -0.37 17.87
CA GLN A 188 10.18 -1.25 18.23
C GLN A 188 9.60 -1.97 17.00
N MET A 189 9.38 -1.26 15.89
CA MET A 189 8.91 -1.89 14.65
C MET A 189 9.94 -2.90 14.11
N HIS A 190 11.22 -2.54 14.10
CA HIS A 190 12.31 -3.42 13.69
C HIS A 190 12.36 -4.69 14.57
N GLU A 191 12.26 -4.57 15.90
CA GLU A 191 12.23 -5.72 16.80
C GLU A 191 11.05 -6.66 16.48
N VAL A 192 9.86 -6.13 16.29
CA VAL A 192 8.65 -6.95 16.03
C VAL A 192 8.67 -7.56 14.63
N VAL A 193 8.95 -6.77 13.60
CA VAL A 193 8.81 -7.18 12.19
C VAL A 193 10.03 -7.93 11.66
N CYS A 194 11.23 -7.52 12.05
CA CYS A 194 12.49 -8.03 11.50
C CYS A 194 13.16 -9.06 12.40
N ILE A 195 13.14 -8.87 13.73
CA ILE A 195 13.79 -9.81 14.66
C ILE A 195 12.83 -10.93 15.07
N LYS A 196 11.65 -10.58 15.59
CA LYS A 196 10.64 -11.56 16.03
C LYS A 196 9.82 -12.14 14.89
N LYS A 197 9.91 -11.55 13.69
CA LYS A 197 9.15 -11.95 12.48
C LYS A 197 7.63 -12.02 12.70
N ILE A 198 7.11 -11.17 13.58
CA ILE A 198 5.67 -11.10 13.85
C ILE A 198 4.96 -10.41 12.68
N ARG A 199 3.76 -10.90 12.37
CA ARG A 199 2.80 -10.33 11.41
C ARG A 199 1.42 -10.25 12.06
N PRO A 200 0.49 -9.41 11.56
CA PRO A 200 -0.86 -9.37 12.08
C PRO A 200 -1.56 -10.73 12.05
N GLU A 201 -2.23 -11.10 13.14
CA GLU A 201 -2.80 -12.44 13.33
C GLU A 201 -4.09 -12.65 12.55
N SER A 202 -4.41 -13.93 12.28
CA SER A 202 -5.73 -14.32 11.78
C SER A 202 -6.80 -14.23 12.87
N SER A 203 -8.03 -13.98 12.47
CA SER A 203 -9.20 -14.13 13.35
C SER A 203 -9.76 -15.55 13.23
N PRO A 204 -10.13 -16.23 14.33
CA PRO A 204 -10.79 -17.56 14.28
C PRO A 204 -12.06 -17.57 13.42
N ARG A 205 -12.72 -16.40 13.31
CA ARG A 205 -13.91 -16.20 12.47
C ARG A 205 -13.66 -16.47 10.99
N TRP A 206 -12.41 -16.34 10.54
CA TRP A 206 -12.04 -16.47 9.14
C TRP A 206 -11.90 -17.93 8.70
N GLU A 207 -11.61 -18.86 9.63
CA GLU A 207 -11.20 -20.24 9.33
C GLU A 207 -12.22 -21.03 8.49
N ASN A 208 -13.51 -20.80 8.71
CA ASN A 208 -14.59 -21.50 8.03
C ASN A 208 -15.12 -20.77 6.79
N ASN A 209 -14.52 -19.64 6.40
CA ASN A 209 -14.92 -18.87 5.22
C ASN A 209 -13.78 -18.85 4.19
N SER A 210 -13.97 -19.58 3.09
CA SER A 210 -12.95 -19.74 2.04
C SER A 210 -12.50 -18.40 1.44
N THR A 211 -13.39 -17.44 1.26
CA THR A 211 -13.05 -16.10 0.77
C THR A 211 -12.10 -15.38 1.72
N PHE A 212 -12.37 -15.43 3.03
CA PHE A 212 -11.49 -14.83 4.04
C PHE A 212 -10.14 -15.54 4.10
N CYS A 213 -10.12 -16.88 4.09
CA CYS A 213 -8.88 -17.65 4.04
C CYS A 213 -8.02 -17.28 2.80
N ASN A 214 -8.63 -17.15 1.63
CA ASN A 214 -7.95 -16.79 0.39
C ASN A 214 -7.39 -15.36 0.43
N ILE A 215 -8.14 -14.41 0.96
CA ILE A 215 -7.70 -13.02 1.12
C ILE A 215 -6.58 -12.93 2.17
N PHE A 216 -6.71 -13.62 3.29
CA PHE A 216 -5.65 -13.65 4.31
C PHE A 216 -4.36 -14.29 3.78
N THR A 217 -4.48 -15.36 2.99
CA THR A 217 -3.33 -15.95 2.26
C THR A 217 -2.67 -14.91 1.36
N SER A 218 -3.46 -14.10 0.66
CA SER A 218 -2.93 -13.01 -0.18
C SER A 218 -2.22 -11.94 0.66
N CYS A 219 -2.70 -11.63 1.87
CA CYS A 219 -1.99 -10.76 2.81
C CYS A 219 -0.64 -11.37 3.21
N GLN A 220 -0.59 -12.69 3.43
CA GLN A 220 0.63 -13.42 3.76
C GLN A 220 1.67 -13.41 2.65
N GLU A 221 1.23 -13.61 1.41
CA GLU A 221 2.08 -13.47 0.22
C GLU A 221 2.64 -12.03 0.12
N LEU A 222 1.81 -11.01 0.36
CA LEU A 222 2.20 -9.61 0.28
C LEU A 222 3.20 -9.18 1.36
N TRP A 223 3.10 -9.69 2.59
CA TRP A 223 3.99 -9.30 3.69
C TRP A 223 5.15 -10.27 3.95
N THR A 224 5.45 -11.14 2.98
CA THR A 224 6.60 -12.05 3.03
C THR A 224 7.89 -11.25 3.20
N GLU A 225 8.85 -11.82 3.95
CA GLU A 225 10.12 -11.16 4.28
C GLU A 225 10.90 -10.75 3.04
N LYS A 226 11.08 -11.68 2.10
CA LYS A 226 11.81 -11.45 0.85
C LYS A 226 10.98 -10.59 -0.12
N PRO A 227 11.41 -9.37 -0.46
CA PRO A 227 10.67 -8.48 -1.35
C PRO A 227 10.37 -9.09 -2.72
N GLU A 228 11.30 -9.87 -3.26
CA GLU A 228 11.17 -10.54 -4.57
C GLU A 228 10.15 -11.68 -4.60
N CYS A 229 9.73 -12.19 -3.44
CA CYS A 229 8.69 -13.21 -3.34
C CYS A 229 7.28 -12.62 -3.28
N ARG A 230 7.15 -11.29 -3.13
CA ARG A 230 5.84 -10.63 -3.05
C ARG A 230 5.20 -10.59 -4.44
N PRO A 231 3.90 -10.93 -4.57
CA PRO A 231 3.21 -10.88 -5.84
C PRO A 231 3.09 -9.42 -6.32
N SER A 232 3.18 -9.20 -7.63
CA SER A 232 3.00 -7.87 -8.19
C SER A 232 1.56 -7.34 -8.00
N SER A 233 1.40 -6.02 -8.03
CA SER A 233 0.08 -5.37 -7.94
C SER A 233 -0.88 -5.84 -9.03
N TYR A 234 -0.36 -6.20 -10.22
CA TYR A 234 -1.14 -6.84 -11.28
C TYR A 234 -1.74 -8.19 -10.85
N ILE A 235 -0.92 -9.08 -10.27
CA ILE A 235 -1.35 -10.42 -9.85
C ILE A 235 -2.46 -10.31 -8.80
N ILE A 236 -2.27 -9.45 -7.80
CA ILE A 236 -3.27 -9.22 -6.74
C ILE A 236 -4.58 -8.67 -7.31
N LYS A 237 -4.48 -7.67 -8.20
CA LYS A 237 -5.64 -7.10 -8.87
C LYS A 237 -6.44 -8.16 -9.63
N GLU A 238 -5.79 -9.03 -10.40
CA GLU A 238 -6.49 -10.10 -11.13
C GLU A 238 -7.06 -11.18 -10.20
N LYS A 239 -6.37 -11.55 -9.10
CA LYS A 239 -6.92 -12.44 -8.08
C LYS A 239 -8.25 -11.91 -7.52
N LEU A 240 -8.30 -10.62 -7.16
CA LEU A 240 -9.50 -9.97 -6.62
C LEU A 240 -10.60 -9.81 -7.68
N ARG A 241 -10.23 -9.50 -8.93
CA ARG A 241 -11.17 -9.43 -10.05
C ARG A 241 -11.92 -10.75 -10.26
N ASN A 242 -11.21 -11.87 -10.14
CA ASN A 242 -11.82 -13.19 -10.27
C ASN A 242 -12.82 -13.47 -9.14
N GLN A 243 -12.58 -12.95 -7.93
CA GLN A 243 -13.53 -13.08 -6.82
C GLN A 243 -14.77 -12.19 -6.98
N GLN A 244 -14.69 -11.05 -7.69
CA GLN A 244 -15.87 -10.23 -8.00
C GLN A 244 -16.85 -10.93 -8.96
N ASN A 245 -16.36 -11.89 -9.75
CA ASN A 245 -17.16 -12.61 -10.75
C ASN A 245 -17.74 -13.94 -10.23
N GLN A 246 -17.51 -14.28 -8.97
CA GLN A 246 -18.03 -15.48 -8.27
C GLN A 246 -19.22 -15.11 -7.40
#